data_AF-A0A0P9KPB5-F1
#
_entry.id   AF-A0A0P9KPB5-F1
#
_cell.length_a   1.000
_cell.length_b   1.000
_cell.length_c   1.000
_cell.angle_alpha   90.00
_cell.angle_beta   90.00
_cell.angle_gamma   90.00
#
_symmetry.space_group_name_H-M   'P 1'
#
loop_
_entity.id
_entity.type
_entity.pdbx_description
1 polymer ?
#
loop_
_entity_poly.entity_id
_entity_poly.type
_entity_poly.pdbx_seq_one_letter_code
_entity_poly.pdbx_strand_id
1 'polypeptide(L)'
;LVAHEQQAASAEIRRTGFGVPHIVAADERGLGYGIGYAYAQDNLCLLANEIVTVNGERSRYFGPDKATLEQRNNMASDLLFQWLNTPEALADFWKAQPPEIRQLMQGYVAGYNRSLAEQTTQGLPQPCAAEWVRPISTDDLVRLTRRLLVEGGVGQFTEAFAGAQPPSAQKPLQVDSQQVQALQLAAARNERFALERGSNAVAVGRDLSANGRGMLLANPHFPWGGGMRFYQMHLTIPGKLDVMGAALPGLPLINIGFNQHLAWSHTVDTSKHFTLHRLQLDPKDSTRYLLDGKSIAMAKQQVSVEVRQPDGTLKVVPRIIYSSKFGPVVQWPGKLDWDDKFAFSLRDANLKNDRVLQQWYAMDKADSLKAFQDSVHRIQGIPWVNTLAVDAKGQALYMNISVVPNVDAVKLAKCSDPRIGTELIVLDGSRRECNWDVSPEAAQAGIYPSSRQPQLLRTDFVQHSNDSAWMVNPAAPLKDFSPLIS
;
A
#
# COMPACT_ATOMS: atom_id res chain seq x y z
N LEU A 1 -15.99 34.12 24.69
CA LEU A 1 -15.70 32.88 23.93
C LEU A 1 -15.64 33.27 22.47
N VAL A 2 -14.44 33.61 21.99
CA VAL A 2 -14.24 34.03 20.60
C VAL A 2 -14.35 32.77 19.75
N ALA A 3 -15.34 32.74 18.86
CA ALA A 3 -15.41 31.75 17.81
C ALA A 3 -14.11 31.85 17.00
N HIS A 4 -13.28 30.81 17.02
CA HIS A 4 -12.22 30.69 16.03
C HIS A 4 -12.91 30.63 14.66
N GLU A 5 -12.94 31.76 13.94
CA GLU A 5 -13.10 31.76 12.49
C GLU A 5 -12.11 30.73 11.96
N GLN A 6 -12.60 29.65 11.34
CA GLN A 6 -11.75 28.76 10.59
C GLN A 6 -11.14 29.58 9.45
N GLN A 7 -9.91 30.04 9.65
CA GLN A 7 -9.15 30.74 8.64
C GLN A 7 -9.19 29.92 7.34
N ALA A 8 -9.57 30.58 6.24
CA ALA A 8 -9.65 29.92 4.95
C ALA A 8 -8.28 29.33 4.57
N ALA A 9 -8.25 28.07 4.12
CA ALA A 9 -7.01 27.45 3.65
C ALA A 9 -6.45 28.23 2.46
N SER A 10 -5.15 28.53 2.48
CA SER A 10 -4.47 29.30 1.44
C SER A 10 -3.05 28.77 1.22
N ALA A 11 -2.58 28.84 -0.02
CA ALA A 11 -1.21 28.50 -0.40
C ALA A 11 -0.76 29.37 -1.58
N GLU A 12 0.53 29.71 -1.59
CA GLU A 12 1.21 30.26 -2.77
C GLU A 12 1.81 29.10 -3.57
N ILE A 13 1.52 29.05 -4.87
CA ILE A 13 2.05 28.03 -5.79
C ILE A 13 2.91 28.74 -6.83
N ARG A 14 4.22 28.50 -6.79
CA ARG A 14 5.19 28.98 -7.78
C ARG A 14 5.61 27.81 -8.64
N ARG A 15 5.41 27.88 -9.96
CA ARG A 15 5.89 26.85 -10.89
C ARG A 15 7.23 27.26 -11.49
N THR A 16 8.17 26.33 -11.55
CA THR A 16 9.48 26.53 -12.19
C THR A 16 9.58 25.73 -13.49
N GLY A 17 10.79 25.57 -14.04
CA GLY A 17 11.02 24.76 -15.24
C GLY A 17 10.38 23.37 -15.12
N PHE A 18 9.90 22.82 -16.23
CA PHE A 18 9.10 21.58 -16.28
C PHE A 18 7.75 21.62 -15.53
N GLY A 19 7.34 22.80 -15.03
CA GLY A 19 6.05 22.99 -14.37
C GLY A 19 6.02 22.56 -12.91
N VAL A 20 7.16 22.23 -12.30
CA VAL A 20 7.23 21.73 -10.91
C VAL A 20 6.67 22.76 -9.94
N PRO A 21 5.62 22.44 -9.13
CA PRO A 21 5.07 23.36 -8.15
C PRO A 21 5.95 23.43 -6.89
N HIS A 22 6.23 24.65 -6.47
CA HIS A 22 6.76 25.00 -5.16
C HIS A 22 5.61 25.63 -4.36
N ILE A 23 5.16 24.93 -3.33
CA ILE A 23 3.93 25.19 -2.59
C ILE A 23 4.32 25.68 -1.20
N VAL A 24 3.95 26.92 -0.90
CA VAL A 24 4.20 27.56 0.39
C VAL A 24 2.89 27.83 1.09
N ALA A 25 2.77 27.43 2.36
CA ALA A 25 1.59 27.68 3.17
C ALA A 25 1.94 27.95 4.64
N ALA A 26 1.01 28.54 5.38
CA ALA A 26 1.19 28.86 6.80
C ALA A 26 1.06 27.64 7.73
N ASP A 27 0.32 26.62 7.30
CA ASP A 27 0.03 25.41 8.08
C ASP A 27 -0.24 24.20 7.16
N GLU A 28 -0.45 23.04 7.77
CA GLU A 28 -0.76 21.78 7.09
C GLU A 28 -2.02 21.85 6.22
N ARG A 29 -3.05 22.57 6.64
CA ARG A 29 -4.31 22.65 5.88
C ARG A 29 -4.11 23.46 4.61
N GLY A 30 -3.41 24.59 4.71
CA GLY A 30 -2.98 25.38 3.55
C GLY A 30 -2.05 24.59 2.63
N LEU A 31 -1.07 23.87 3.20
CA LEU A 31 -0.14 23.07 2.40
C LEU A 31 -0.87 21.98 1.62
N GLY A 32 -1.73 21.22 2.30
CA GLY A 32 -2.60 20.23 1.68
C GLY A 32 -3.44 20.84 0.56
N TYR A 33 -4.03 22.02 0.80
CA TYR A 33 -4.81 22.76 -0.19
C TYR A 33 -4.01 23.09 -1.45
N GLY A 34 -2.79 23.59 -1.30
CA GLY A 34 -1.90 23.84 -2.43
C GLY A 34 -1.56 22.57 -3.20
N ILE A 35 -1.28 21.46 -2.50
CA ILE A 35 -0.97 20.16 -3.11
C ILE A 35 -2.15 19.66 -3.94
N GLY A 36 -3.33 19.58 -3.34
CA GLY A 36 -4.52 19.08 -4.02
C GLY A 36 -4.89 19.93 -5.24
N TYR A 37 -4.74 21.25 -5.15
CA TYR A 37 -4.98 22.17 -6.25
C TYR A 37 -3.97 21.98 -7.40
N ALA A 38 -2.66 22.01 -7.10
CA ALA A 38 -1.60 21.84 -8.10
C ALA A 38 -1.67 20.46 -8.78
N TYR A 39 -1.87 19.40 -7.99
CA TYR A 39 -1.99 18.05 -8.50
C TYR A 39 -3.20 17.91 -9.44
N ALA A 40 -4.36 18.44 -9.05
CA ALA A 40 -5.57 18.39 -9.86
C ALA A 40 -5.42 19.20 -11.17
N GLN A 41 -4.72 20.34 -11.16
CA GLN A 41 -4.43 21.06 -12.41
C GLN A 41 -3.69 20.19 -13.43
N ASP A 42 -2.79 19.33 -12.96
CA ASP A 42 -1.90 18.56 -13.84
C ASP A 42 -2.42 17.15 -14.14
N ASN A 43 -3.18 16.56 -13.20
CA ASN A 43 -3.48 15.12 -13.17
C ASN A 43 -4.92 14.79 -12.74
N LEU A 44 -5.88 15.71 -12.92
CA LEU A 44 -7.29 15.55 -12.51
C LEU A 44 -7.86 14.17 -12.87
N CYS A 45 -7.76 13.81 -14.15
CA CYS A 45 -8.37 12.61 -14.70
C CYS A 45 -7.75 11.32 -14.15
N LEU A 46 -6.43 11.35 -13.94
CA LEU A 46 -5.70 10.23 -13.36
C LEU A 46 -6.19 9.99 -11.95
N LEU A 47 -6.22 11.04 -11.12
CA LEU A 47 -6.69 10.87 -9.74
C LEU A 47 -8.15 10.44 -9.69
N ALA A 48 -9.03 11.08 -10.45
CA ALA A 48 -10.43 10.67 -10.55
C ALA A 48 -10.58 9.20 -10.96
N ASN A 49 -9.75 8.68 -11.86
CA ASN A 49 -9.77 7.25 -12.23
C ASN A 49 -9.39 6.34 -11.05
N GLU A 50 -8.37 6.71 -10.29
CA GLU A 50 -7.96 5.97 -9.09
C GLU A 50 -9.01 6.03 -7.98
N ILE A 51 -9.73 7.15 -7.87
CA ILE A 51 -10.86 7.29 -6.94
C ILE A 51 -11.97 6.29 -7.30
N VAL A 52 -12.29 6.11 -8.58
CA VAL A 52 -13.24 5.06 -9.02
C VAL A 52 -12.75 3.67 -8.63
N THR A 53 -11.45 3.40 -8.79
CA THR A 53 -10.83 2.13 -8.37
C THR A 53 -11.08 1.85 -6.90
N VAL A 54 -10.70 2.78 -6.02
CA VAL A 54 -10.71 2.53 -4.57
C VAL A 54 -12.09 2.65 -3.92
N ASN A 55 -13.07 3.24 -4.63
CA ASN A 55 -14.48 3.19 -4.25
C ASN A 55 -15.19 1.90 -4.73
N GLY A 56 -14.52 1.07 -5.53
CA GLY A 56 -15.10 -0.15 -6.08
C GLY A 56 -16.24 0.11 -7.04
N GLU A 57 -16.06 1.09 -7.92
CA GLU A 57 -17.04 1.56 -8.90
C GLU A 57 -16.59 1.33 -10.36
N ARG A 58 -15.52 0.55 -10.58
CA ARG A 58 -14.96 0.37 -11.94
C ARG A 58 -15.92 -0.37 -12.86
N SER A 59 -16.64 -1.36 -12.35
CA SER A 59 -17.61 -2.14 -13.12
C SER A 59 -18.83 -1.31 -13.52
N ARG A 60 -19.16 -0.28 -12.73
CA ARG A 60 -20.21 0.71 -13.04
C ARG A 60 -19.80 1.61 -14.19
N TYR A 61 -18.56 2.11 -14.21
CA TYR A 61 -18.15 3.12 -15.19
C TYR A 61 -17.42 2.56 -16.41
N PHE A 62 -16.67 1.47 -16.25
CA PHE A 62 -15.77 0.92 -17.27
C PHE A 62 -16.12 -0.51 -17.70
N GLY A 63 -17.15 -1.10 -17.08
CA GLY A 63 -17.59 -2.48 -17.34
C GLY A 63 -16.80 -3.54 -16.56
N PRO A 64 -17.44 -4.67 -16.22
CA PRO A 64 -16.90 -5.66 -15.28
C PRO A 64 -15.73 -6.49 -15.85
N ASP A 65 -15.69 -6.69 -17.17
CA ASP A 65 -14.72 -7.58 -17.83
C ASP A 65 -13.43 -6.86 -18.25
N LYS A 66 -13.38 -5.53 -18.10
CA LYS A 66 -12.19 -4.73 -18.37
C LYS A 66 -11.20 -4.80 -17.19
N ALA A 67 -10.03 -4.20 -17.37
CA ALA A 67 -8.99 -4.16 -16.36
C ALA A 67 -8.51 -2.73 -16.07
N THR A 68 -7.92 -2.55 -14.89
CA THR A 68 -7.11 -1.40 -14.51
C THR A 68 -5.82 -1.32 -15.34
N LEU A 69 -5.08 -0.21 -15.24
CA LEU A 69 -3.76 -0.10 -15.86
C LEU A 69 -2.77 -1.11 -15.26
N GLU A 70 -2.91 -1.39 -13.96
CA GLU A 70 -2.21 -2.43 -13.22
C GLU A 70 -2.72 -3.85 -13.51
N GLN A 71 -3.48 -4.02 -14.59
CA GLN A 71 -3.91 -5.32 -15.11
C GLN A 71 -4.83 -6.12 -14.17
N ARG A 72 -5.48 -5.47 -13.19
CA ARG A 72 -6.51 -6.10 -12.33
C ARG A 72 -7.87 -6.04 -12.98
N ASN A 73 -8.61 -7.15 -13.01
CA ASN A 73 -10.00 -7.16 -13.48
C ASN A 73 -10.88 -6.20 -12.65
N ASN A 74 -11.78 -5.46 -13.31
CA ASN A 74 -12.62 -4.45 -12.67
C ASN A 74 -13.57 -5.04 -11.62
N MET A 75 -14.26 -6.14 -11.92
CA MET A 75 -15.15 -6.79 -10.95
C MET A 75 -14.39 -7.29 -9.72
N ALA A 76 -13.23 -7.92 -9.93
CA ALA A 76 -12.38 -8.39 -8.83
C ALA A 76 -11.84 -7.21 -7.98
N SER A 77 -11.42 -6.13 -8.64
CA SER A 77 -11.01 -4.88 -8.00
C SER A 77 -12.12 -4.30 -7.13
N ASP A 78 -13.34 -4.20 -7.67
CA ASP A 78 -14.46 -3.63 -6.94
C ASP A 78 -14.83 -4.45 -5.70
N LEU A 79 -14.85 -5.79 -5.83
CA LEU A 79 -15.08 -6.67 -4.69
C LEU A 79 -14.01 -6.48 -3.60
N LEU A 80 -12.73 -6.38 -3.98
CA LEU A 80 -11.65 -6.16 -3.02
C LEU A 80 -11.82 -4.84 -2.28
N PHE A 81 -12.08 -3.75 -2.99
CA PHE A 81 -12.16 -2.43 -2.36
C PHE A 81 -13.43 -2.22 -1.55
N GLN A 82 -14.56 -2.81 -1.96
CA GLN A 82 -15.77 -2.82 -1.14
C GLN A 82 -15.60 -3.67 0.13
N TRP A 83 -14.84 -4.77 0.07
CA TRP A 83 -14.47 -5.53 1.27
C TRP A 83 -13.51 -4.76 2.19
N LEU A 84 -12.48 -4.14 1.60
CA LEU A 84 -11.41 -3.47 2.33
C LEU A 84 -11.90 -2.19 3.04
N ASN A 85 -12.84 -1.46 2.44
CA ASN A 85 -13.20 -0.10 2.84
C ASN A 85 -14.59 -0.02 3.47
N THR A 86 -14.86 -0.85 4.47
CA THR A 86 -16.10 -0.71 5.27
C THR A 86 -16.14 0.63 6.00
N PRO A 87 -17.33 1.16 6.32
CA PRO A 87 -17.46 2.42 7.06
C PRO A 87 -16.65 2.43 8.36
N GLU A 88 -16.64 1.32 9.10
CA GLU A 88 -15.88 1.17 10.35
C GLU A 88 -14.38 1.23 10.09
N ALA A 89 -13.89 0.55 9.06
CA ALA A 89 -12.48 0.52 8.74
C ALA A 89 -11.95 1.89 8.29
N LEU A 90 -12.77 2.68 7.59
CA LEU A 90 -12.47 4.06 7.23
C LEU A 90 -12.48 4.98 8.45
N ALA A 91 -13.49 4.85 9.32
CA ALA A 91 -13.61 5.64 10.54
C ALA A 91 -12.43 5.37 11.50
N ASP A 92 -12.04 4.11 11.68
CA ASP A 92 -10.90 3.70 12.52
C ASP A 92 -9.59 4.26 11.96
N PHE A 93 -9.36 4.14 10.66
CA PHE A 93 -8.16 4.69 10.01
C PHE A 93 -8.10 6.21 10.18
N TRP A 94 -9.21 6.92 9.94
CA TRP A 94 -9.30 8.37 10.10
C TRP A 94 -9.07 8.82 11.54
N LYS A 95 -9.64 8.10 12.52
CA LYS A 95 -9.49 8.39 13.95
C LYS A 95 -8.04 8.24 14.42
N ALA A 96 -7.29 7.31 13.83
CA ALA A 96 -5.88 7.10 14.15
C ALA A 96 -4.96 8.21 13.61
N GLN A 97 -5.42 9.03 12.65
CA GLN A 97 -4.58 10.04 12.04
C GLN A 97 -4.29 11.23 12.98
N PRO A 98 -3.02 11.65 13.13
CA PRO A 98 -2.66 12.87 13.85
C PRO A 98 -3.36 14.11 13.27
N PRO A 99 -3.55 15.19 14.07
CA PRO A 99 -4.15 16.44 13.61
C PRO A 99 -3.51 16.99 12.32
N GLU A 100 -2.19 16.95 12.20
CA GLU A 100 -1.43 17.40 11.04
C GLU A 100 -1.82 16.65 9.76
N ILE A 101 -1.92 15.32 9.84
CA ILE A 101 -2.30 14.49 8.70
C ILE A 101 -3.76 14.76 8.30
N ARG A 102 -4.65 14.91 9.28
CA ARG A 102 -6.06 15.24 9.00
C ARG A 102 -6.18 16.61 8.32
N GLN A 103 -5.41 17.60 8.75
CA GLN A 103 -5.36 18.92 8.13
C GLN A 103 -4.83 18.87 6.70
N LEU A 104 -3.73 18.14 6.46
CA LEU A 104 -3.19 17.90 5.11
C LEU A 104 -4.24 17.28 4.17
N MET A 105 -4.92 16.22 4.62
CA MET A 105 -5.95 15.55 3.80
C MET A 105 -7.17 16.45 3.55
N GLN A 106 -7.65 17.17 4.57
CA GLN A 106 -8.75 18.13 4.42
C GLN A 106 -8.40 19.27 3.46
N GLY A 107 -7.18 19.77 3.56
CA GLY A 107 -6.62 20.75 2.63
C GLY A 107 -6.63 20.19 1.21
N TYR A 108 -6.03 19.02 1.00
CA TYR A 108 -5.94 18.37 -0.32
C TYR A 108 -7.30 18.25 -0.99
N VAL A 109 -8.30 17.75 -0.26
CA VAL A 109 -9.67 17.63 -0.77
C VAL A 109 -10.23 18.99 -1.22
N ALA A 110 -10.07 20.03 -0.40
CA ALA A 110 -10.54 21.37 -0.74
C ALA A 110 -9.81 21.95 -1.97
N GLY A 111 -8.50 21.73 -2.10
CA GLY A 111 -7.70 22.17 -3.25
C GLY A 111 -8.09 21.46 -4.53
N TYR A 112 -8.23 20.13 -4.49
CA TYR A 112 -8.68 19.31 -5.61
C TYR A 112 -10.06 19.75 -6.08
N ASN A 113 -11.02 19.86 -5.15
CA ASN A 113 -12.41 20.21 -5.46
C ASN A 113 -12.52 21.60 -6.08
N ARG A 114 -11.70 22.56 -5.65
CA ARG A 114 -11.61 23.88 -6.30
C ARG A 114 -11.09 23.77 -7.73
N SER A 115 -9.97 23.08 -7.94
CA SER A 115 -9.39 22.92 -9.28
C SER A 115 -10.35 22.23 -10.24
N LEU A 116 -11.06 21.20 -9.77
CA LEU A 116 -12.12 20.54 -10.54
C LEU A 116 -13.21 21.55 -10.95
N ALA A 117 -13.74 22.34 -10.01
CA ALA A 117 -14.78 23.32 -10.32
C ALA A 117 -14.33 24.34 -11.38
N GLU A 118 -13.11 24.85 -11.26
CA GLU A 118 -12.52 25.78 -12.25
C GLU A 118 -12.35 25.13 -13.62
N GLN A 119 -11.81 23.90 -13.67
CA GLN A 119 -11.61 23.16 -14.93
C GLN A 119 -12.95 22.75 -15.58
N THR A 120 -13.98 22.42 -14.79
CA THR A 120 -15.32 22.14 -15.32
C THR A 120 -15.91 23.35 -16.02
N THR A 121 -15.76 24.56 -15.47
CA THR A 121 -16.21 25.80 -16.13
C THR A 121 -15.48 26.06 -17.46
N GLN A 122 -14.22 25.65 -17.57
CA GLN A 122 -13.41 25.79 -18.80
C GLN A 122 -13.69 24.70 -19.84
N GLY A 123 -14.36 23.62 -19.45
CA GLY A 123 -14.60 22.44 -20.28
C GLY A 123 -13.50 21.39 -20.07
N LEU A 124 -13.88 20.25 -19.48
CA LEU A 124 -12.95 19.14 -19.24
C LEU A 124 -12.53 18.49 -20.57
N PRO A 125 -11.27 18.04 -20.70
CA PRO A 125 -10.82 17.32 -21.88
C PRO A 125 -11.59 16.01 -22.06
N GLN A 126 -11.73 15.56 -23.32
CA GLN A 126 -12.64 14.46 -23.73
C GLN A 126 -12.45 13.07 -23.06
N PRO A 127 -11.31 12.66 -22.47
CA PRO A 127 -11.27 11.44 -21.64
C PRO A 127 -11.77 11.66 -20.20
N CYS A 128 -11.98 12.91 -19.78
CA CYS A 128 -12.29 13.30 -18.40
C CYS A 128 -13.62 14.03 -18.25
N ALA A 129 -14.26 14.40 -19.36
CA ALA A 129 -15.63 14.89 -19.39
C ALA A 129 -16.61 13.73 -19.14
N ALA A 130 -16.60 13.18 -17.93
CA ALA A 130 -17.35 11.99 -17.56
C ALA A 130 -17.90 12.10 -16.13
N GLU A 131 -19.01 11.40 -15.86
CA GLU A 131 -19.72 11.43 -14.55
C GLU A 131 -18.82 11.05 -13.36
N TRP A 132 -17.87 10.14 -13.59
CA TRP A 132 -16.94 9.68 -12.55
C TRP A 132 -15.88 10.72 -12.16
N VAL A 133 -15.75 11.81 -12.91
CA VAL A 133 -14.93 12.96 -12.51
C VAL A 133 -15.78 13.87 -11.62
N ARG A 134 -15.70 13.61 -10.31
CA ARG A 134 -16.51 14.27 -9.27
C ARG A 134 -15.64 14.91 -8.19
N PRO A 135 -16.21 15.81 -7.36
CA PRO A 135 -15.59 16.20 -6.10
C PRO A 135 -15.28 14.98 -5.24
N ILE A 136 -14.17 15.06 -4.50
CA ILE A 136 -13.70 14.00 -3.59
C ILE A 136 -13.93 14.40 -2.13
N SER A 137 -13.77 13.41 -1.25
CA SER A 137 -13.86 13.50 0.20
C SER A 137 -12.55 13.03 0.86
N THR A 138 -12.42 13.22 2.17
CA THR A 138 -11.30 12.66 2.93
C THR A 138 -11.32 11.13 2.92
N ASP A 139 -12.51 10.53 2.88
CA ASP A 139 -12.66 9.08 2.78
C ASP A 139 -12.06 8.55 1.48
N ASP A 140 -12.18 9.28 0.38
CA ASP A 140 -11.56 8.88 -0.88
C ASP A 140 -10.02 8.85 -0.77
N LEU A 141 -9.40 9.81 -0.08
CA LEU A 141 -7.96 9.80 0.18
C LEU A 141 -7.55 8.70 1.17
N VAL A 142 -8.40 8.39 2.16
CA VAL A 142 -8.19 7.22 3.04
C VAL A 142 -8.23 5.93 2.23
N ARG A 143 -9.19 5.77 1.31
CA ARG A 143 -9.30 4.61 0.42
C ARG A 143 -8.06 4.46 -0.47
N LEU A 144 -7.53 5.55 -1.02
CA LEU A 144 -6.26 5.56 -1.78
C LEU A 144 -5.08 5.11 -0.92
N THR A 145 -4.97 5.62 0.30
CA THR A 145 -3.91 5.23 1.24
C THR A 145 -4.03 3.75 1.61
N ARG A 146 -5.24 3.25 1.86
CA ARG A 146 -5.48 1.84 2.15
C ARG A 146 -5.16 0.93 0.97
N ARG A 147 -5.45 1.36 -0.27
CA ARG A 147 -5.01 0.67 -1.50
C ARG A 147 -3.50 0.52 -1.57
N LEU A 148 -2.76 1.57 -1.23
CA LEU A 148 -1.30 1.54 -1.19
C LEU A 148 -0.78 0.53 -0.16
N LEU A 149 -1.37 0.48 1.03
CA LEU A 149 -0.95 -0.40 2.12
C LEU A 149 -1.04 -1.88 1.77
N VAL A 150 -2.12 -2.28 1.10
CA VAL A 150 -2.37 -3.69 0.75
C VAL A 150 -1.66 -4.16 -0.53
N GLU A 151 -0.91 -3.27 -1.19
CA GLU A 151 -0.22 -3.56 -2.44
C GLU A 151 0.75 -4.75 -2.29
N GLY A 152 1.50 -4.82 -1.18
CA GLY A 152 2.42 -5.93 -0.88
C GLY A 152 1.77 -7.18 -0.29
N GLY A 153 0.44 -7.21 -0.15
CA GLY A 153 -0.31 -8.26 0.55
C GLY A 153 -1.56 -8.70 -0.22
N VAL A 154 -2.75 -8.47 0.34
CA VAL A 154 -4.01 -8.96 -0.27
C VAL A 154 -4.25 -8.41 -1.68
N GLY A 155 -3.69 -7.24 -2.02
CA GLY A 155 -3.76 -6.68 -3.38
C GLY A 155 -3.12 -7.57 -4.45
N GLN A 156 -2.12 -8.39 -4.10
CA GLN A 156 -1.51 -9.38 -5.01
C GLN A 156 -2.43 -10.60 -5.26
N PHE A 157 -3.50 -10.75 -4.48
CA PHE A 157 -4.44 -11.86 -4.53
C PHE A 157 -5.85 -11.42 -4.96
N THR A 158 -5.99 -10.26 -5.61
CA THR A 158 -7.30 -9.67 -5.95
C THR A 158 -8.25 -10.66 -6.63
N GLU A 159 -7.82 -11.35 -7.68
CA GLU A 159 -8.66 -12.33 -8.38
C GLU A 159 -8.87 -13.62 -7.57
N ALA A 160 -7.86 -14.08 -6.83
CA ALA A 160 -7.99 -15.25 -5.95
C ALA A 160 -8.96 -14.99 -4.78
N PHE A 161 -8.98 -13.77 -4.27
CA PHE A 161 -9.94 -13.25 -3.31
C PHE A 161 -11.36 -13.23 -3.91
N ALA A 162 -11.51 -12.62 -5.09
CA ALA A 162 -12.80 -12.49 -5.75
C ALA A 162 -13.41 -13.85 -6.16
N GLY A 163 -12.56 -14.82 -6.50
CA GLY A 163 -12.95 -16.16 -6.92
C GLY A 163 -13.24 -17.14 -5.77
N ALA A 164 -12.93 -16.80 -4.53
CA ALA A 164 -13.04 -17.72 -3.39
C ALA A 164 -14.51 -18.05 -3.06
N GLN A 165 -14.88 -19.33 -3.17
CA GLN A 165 -16.22 -19.82 -2.83
C GLN A 165 -16.13 -21.23 -2.20
N PRO A 166 -16.96 -21.54 -1.18
CA PRO A 166 -17.02 -22.88 -0.62
C PRO A 166 -17.55 -23.89 -1.64
N PRO A 167 -17.15 -25.17 -1.56
CA PRO A 167 -17.65 -26.24 -2.43
C PRO A 167 -19.18 -26.30 -2.52
N SER A 168 -19.89 -26.01 -1.42
CA SER A 168 -21.36 -26.01 -1.39
C SER A 168 -22.01 -24.92 -2.25
N ALA A 169 -21.27 -23.85 -2.58
CA ALA A 169 -21.71 -22.78 -3.47
C ALA A 169 -21.20 -22.97 -4.91
N GLN A 170 -20.24 -23.87 -5.13
CA GLN A 170 -19.77 -24.26 -6.46
C GLN A 170 -20.81 -25.21 -7.07
N LYS A 171 -21.16 -25.02 -8.35
CA LYS A 171 -22.04 -25.97 -9.05
C LYS A 171 -21.30 -27.32 -9.18
N PRO A 172 -21.93 -28.47 -8.88
CA PRO A 172 -21.23 -29.75 -8.95
C PRO A 172 -20.73 -30.05 -10.38
N LEU A 173 -19.48 -30.51 -10.50
CA LEU A 173 -18.90 -31.23 -11.65
C LEU A 173 -18.58 -30.48 -12.96
N GLN A 174 -18.39 -29.16 -12.93
CA GLN A 174 -17.60 -28.50 -13.98
C GLN A 174 -16.55 -27.62 -13.32
N VAL A 175 -15.28 -27.96 -13.51
CA VAL A 175 -14.22 -26.94 -13.44
C VAL A 175 -14.69 -25.84 -14.38
N ASP A 176 -15.06 -24.68 -13.84
CA ASP A 176 -15.46 -23.56 -14.67
C ASP A 176 -14.21 -23.15 -15.47
N SER A 177 -14.13 -23.64 -16.70
CA SER A 177 -13.00 -23.41 -17.58
C SER A 177 -12.80 -21.91 -17.81
N GLN A 178 -13.86 -21.10 -17.70
CA GLN A 178 -13.78 -19.65 -17.78
C GLN A 178 -13.15 -19.06 -16.52
N GLN A 179 -13.48 -19.56 -15.33
CA GLN A 179 -12.84 -19.13 -14.08
C GLN A 179 -11.37 -19.52 -14.02
N VAL A 180 -11.03 -20.75 -14.42
CA VAL A 180 -9.63 -21.20 -14.49
C VAL A 180 -8.85 -20.37 -15.50
N GLN A 181 -9.40 -20.12 -16.68
CA GLN A 181 -8.78 -19.28 -17.68
C GLN A 181 -8.63 -17.82 -17.19
N ALA A 182 -9.63 -17.27 -16.49
CA ALA A 182 -9.56 -15.92 -15.92
C ALA A 182 -8.44 -15.81 -14.87
N LEU A 183 -8.26 -16.83 -14.03
CA LEU A 183 -7.20 -16.87 -13.02
C LEU A 183 -5.82 -17.13 -13.63
N GLN A 184 -5.70 -17.94 -14.68
CA GLN A 184 -4.46 -18.09 -15.45
C GLN A 184 -4.06 -16.77 -16.13
N LEU A 185 -5.04 -16.07 -16.73
CA LEU A 185 -4.82 -14.74 -17.29
C LEU A 185 -4.45 -13.72 -16.22
N ALA A 186 -5.06 -13.80 -15.02
CA ALA A 186 -4.68 -12.97 -13.88
C ALA A 186 -3.25 -13.25 -13.41
N ALA A 187 -2.87 -14.52 -13.31
CA ALA A 187 -1.52 -14.95 -12.96
C ALA A 187 -0.48 -14.38 -13.93
N ALA A 188 -0.71 -14.54 -15.25
CA ALA A 188 0.17 -14.01 -16.28
C ALA A 188 0.23 -12.47 -16.27
N ARG A 189 -0.89 -11.80 -15.95
CA ARG A 189 -0.92 -10.33 -15.78
C ARG A 189 -0.10 -9.90 -14.56
N ASN A 190 -0.26 -10.58 -13.42
CA ASN A 190 0.47 -10.29 -12.19
C ASN A 190 1.98 -10.54 -12.35
N GLU A 191 2.37 -11.63 -13.03
CA GLU A 191 3.77 -11.93 -13.31
C GLU A 191 4.43 -10.85 -14.17
N ARG A 192 3.79 -10.45 -15.27
CA ARG A 192 4.30 -9.33 -16.10
C ARG A 192 4.39 -8.03 -15.31
N PHE A 193 3.35 -7.70 -14.56
CA PHE A 193 3.34 -6.49 -13.74
C PHE A 193 4.40 -6.51 -12.62
N ALA A 194 4.72 -7.70 -12.09
CA ALA A 194 5.83 -7.84 -11.15
C ALA A 194 7.19 -7.60 -11.82
N LEU A 195 7.41 -8.14 -13.02
CA LEU A 195 8.64 -7.94 -13.80
C LEU A 195 8.85 -6.48 -14.26
N GLU A 196 7.76 -5.74 -14.47
CA GLU A 196 7.80 -4.32 -14.83
C GLU A 196 8.09 -3.39 -13.63
N ARG A 197 8.10 -3.93 -12.41
CA ARG A 197 8.40 -3.19 -11.17
C ARG A 197 9.78 -3.54 -10.66
N GLY A 198 10.49 -2.50 -10.27
CA GLY A 198 11.83 -2.58 -9.69
C GLY A 198 12.19 -1.23 -9.12
N SER A 199 13.38 -1.10 -8.54
CA SER A 199 13.91 0.19 -8.12
C SER A 199 15.39 0.03 -7.81
N ASN A 200 16.17 1.01 -8.20
CA ASN A 200 17.54 1.18 -7.75
C ASN A 200 17.62 2.37 -6.78
N ALA A 201 18.45 2.23 -5.75
CA ALA A 201 18.91 3.36 -4.97
C ALA A 201 20.37 3.15 -4.57
N VAL A 202 21.15 4.23 -4.59
CA VAL A 202 22.55 4.22 -4.15
C VAL A 202 22.81 5.44 -3.29
N ALA A 203 23.22 5.22 -2.05
CA ALA A 203 23.59 6.25 -1.12
C ALA A 203 25.11 6.21 -0.93
N VAL A 204 25.81 7.21 -1.45
CA VAL A 204 27.27 7.33 -1.41
C VAL A 204 27.66 8.25 -0.27
N GLY A 205 28.49 7.74 0.64
CA GLY A 205 29.03 8.46 1.78
C GLY A 205 30.34 9.19 1.49
N ARG A 206 30.87 9.83 2.52
CA ARG A 206 32.03 10.74 2.44
C ARG A 206 33.35 10.08 2.03
N ASP A 207 33.50 8.77 2.24
CA ASP A 207 34.75 8.07 1.92
C ASP A 207 34.91 7.86 0.40
N LEU A 208 33.81 7.93 -0.35
CA LEU A 208 33.79 7.76 -1.81
C LEU A 208 33.38 9.02 -2.57
N SER A 209 32.87 10.06 -1.91
CA SER A 209 32.53 11.32 -2.56
C SER A 209 33.72 12.30 -2.56
N ALA A 210 34.00 12.89 -3.72
CA ALA A 210 35.16 13.76 -3.90
C ALA A 210 35.16 15.01 -3.00
N ASN A 211 33.97 15.47 -2.57
CA ASN A 211 33.81 16.62 -1.69
C ASN A 211 33.47 16.25 -0.23
N GLY A 212 33.50 14.96 0.12
CA GLY A 212 33.18 14.46 1.46
C GLY A 212 31.72 14.63 1.90
N ARG A 213 30.80 14.98 0.98
CA ARG A 213 29.36 15.10 1.25
C ARG A 213 28.59 13.88 0.76
N GLY A 214 27.41 13.63 1.33
CA GLY A 214 26.53 12.57 0.86
C GLY A 214 25.99 12.81 -0.55
N MET A 215 25.82 11.73 -1.32
CA MET A 215 25.12 11.74 -2.61
C MET A 215 24.10 10.61 -2.67
N LEU A 216 22.91 10.87 -3.22
CA LEU A 216 21.86 9.87 -3.38
C LEU A 216 21.43 9.77 -4.84
N LEU A 217 21.42 8.55 -5.37
CA LEU A 217 20.66 8.19 -6.54
C LEU A 217 19.30 7.61 -6.09
N ALA A 218 18.22 8.30 -6.44
CA ALA A 218 16.86 7.80 -6.32
C ALA A 218 16.37 7.36 -7.71
N ASN A 219 16.13 6.07 -7.92
CA ASN A 219 15.71 5.55 -9.23
C ASN A 219 14.63 4.46 -9.11
N PRO A 220 13.40 4.84 -8.72
CA PRO A 220 12.27 3.92 -8.68
C PRO A 220 11.83 3.53 -10.11
N HIS A 221 11.54 2.25 -10.35
CA HIS A 221 10.97 1.74 -11.61
C HIS A 221 9.51 1.39 -11.37
N PHE A 222 8.65 2.36 -11.64
CA PHE A 222 7.20 2.25 -11.51
C PHE A 222 6.54 2.50 -12.88
N PRO A 223 5.29 2.04 -13.09
CA PRO A 223 4.55 2.32 -14.31
C PRO A 223 4.48 3.82 -14.64
N TRP A 224 4.57 4.15 -15.93
CA TRP A 224 4.53 5.54 -16.41
C TRP A 224 3.14 6.17 -16.37
N GLY A 225 2.09 5.39 -16.12
CA GLY A 225 0.71 5.85 -15.98
C GLY A 225 0.01 5.24 -14.76
N GLY A 226 -1.18 5.76 -14.44
CA GLY A 226 -2.03 5.24 -13.35
C GLY A 226 -1.59 5.63 -11.94
N GLY A 227 -2.19 4.96 -10.95
CA GLY A 227 -2.05 5.23 -9.50
C GLY A 227 -0.67 4.98 -8.90
N MET A 228 0.32 4.66 -9.72
CA MET A 228 1.71 4.35 -9.34
C MET A 228 2.72 5.33 -9.95
N ARG A 229 2.26 6.37 -10.64
CA ARG A 229 3.11 7.41 -11.21
C ARG A 229 3.44 8.49 -10.18
N PHE A 230 4.72 8.86 -10.08
CA PHE A 230 5.17 9.95 -9.21
C PHE A 230 4.85 11.35 -9.76
N TYR A 231 4.55 12.27 -8.84
CA TYR A 231 4.43 13.71 -9.08
C TYR A 231 5.47 14.47 -8.27
N GLN A 232 6.30 15.27 -8.94
CA GLN A 232 7.35 16.04 -8.30
C GLN A 232 6.80 17.36 -7.74
N MET A 233 7.14 17.68 -6.49
CA MET A 233 6.73 18.93 -5.85
C MET A 233 7.72 19.35 -4.76
N HIS A 234 7.66 20.64 -4.41
CA HIS A 234 8.38 21.23 -3.29
C HIS A 234 7.37 21.81 -2.30
N LEU A 235 7.51 21.45 -1.02
CA LEU A 235 6.56 21.74 0.04
C LEU A 235 7.23 22.55 1.14
N THR A 236 6.67 23.71 1.48
CA THR A 236 7.23 24.59 2.50
C THR A 236 6.16 25.08 3.47
N ILE A 237 6.40 24.87 4.76
CA ILE A 237 5.74 25.58 5.86
C ILE A 237 6.86 26.32 6.61
N PRO A 238 6.95 27.66 6.53
CA PRO A 238 8.07 28.41 7.11
C PRO A 238 8.34 28.06 8.57
N GLY A 239 9.59 27.69 8.87
CA GLY A 239 10.03 27.30 10.22
C GLY A 239 9.59 25.89 10.67
N LYS A 240 8.90 25.12 9.82
CA LYS A 240 8.36 23.79 10.18
C LYS A 240 8.67 22.69 9.18
N LEU A 241 8.63 22.98 7.89
CA LEU A 241 8.81 22.01 6.81
C LEU A 241 9.44 22.69 5.59
N ASP A 242 10.45 22.06 5.00
CA ASP A 242 11.03 22.47 3.73
C ASP A 242 11.59 21.20 3.04
N VAL A 243 10.82 20.64 2.11
CA VAL A 243 11.09 19.32 1.52
C VAL A 243 10.75 19.29 0.04
N MET A 244 11.62 18.71 -0.78
CA MET A 244 11.39 18.52 -2.20
C MET A 244 11.53 17.06 -2.57
N GLY A 245 10.66 16.58 -3.46
CA GLY A 245 10.76 15.22 -3.95
C GLY A 245 9.57 14.84 -4.79
N ALA A 246 9.18 13.59 -4.71
CA ALA A 246 8.04 13.08 -5.44
C ALA A 246 7.12 12.24 -4.56
N ALA A 247 5.84 12.26 -4.92
CA ALA A 247 4.79 11.53 -4.23
C ALA A 247 3.89 10.76 -5.19
N LEU A 248 3.31 9.66 -4.69
CA LEU A 248 2.26 8.94 -5.39
C LEU A 248 0.92 9.71 -5.35
N PRO A 249 -0.01 9.42 -6.26
CA PRO A 249 -1.28 10.14 -6.38
C PRO A 249 -2.09 10.12 -5.07
N GLY A 250 -2.59 11.28 -4.67
CA GLY A 250 -3.45 11.41 -3.47
C GLY A 250 -2.72 11.45 -2.13
N LEU A 251 -1.39 11.35 -2.10
CA LEU A 251 -0.61 11.49 -0.87
C LEU A 251 -0.20 12.96 -0.64
N PRO A 252 -0.52 13.55 0.52
CA PRO A 252 -0.27 14.97 0.77
C PRO A 252 1.12 15.22 1.42
N LEU A 253 2.16 14.51 0.95
CA LEU A 253 3.52 14.49 1.52
C LEU A 253 4.54 13.97 0.50
N ILE A 254 5.83 13.98 0.81
CA ILE A 254 6.89 13.45 -0.08
C ILE A 254 7.20 11.99 0.29
N ASN A 255 7.20 11.09 -0.71
CA ASN A 255 7.58 9.69 -0.47
C ASN A 255 9.09 9.47 -0.62
N ILE A 256 9.67 10.08 -1.66
CA ILE A 256 11.10 10.02 -1.98
C ILE A 256 11.58 11.43 -2.26
N GLY A 257 12.72 11.84 -1.72
CA GLY A 257 13.12 13.23 -1.83
C GLY A 257 14.30 13.61 -0.97
N PHE A 258 14.37 14.89 -0.66
CA PHE A 258 15.41 15.48 0.17
C PHE A 258 14.90 16.75 0.84
N ASN A 259 15.57 17.10 1.93
CA ASN A 259 15.51 18.42 2.54
C ASN A 259 16.94 18.95 2.69
N GLN A 260 17.12 20.06 3.39
CA GLN A 260 18.43 20.67 3.61
C GLN A 260 19.44 19.80 4.40
N HIS A 261 18.97 18.74 5.07
CA HIS A 261 19.78 17.92 5.99
C HIS A 261 20.14 16.55 5.39
N LEU A 262 19.20 15.91 4.68
CA LEU A 262 19.36 14.58 4.12
C LEU A 262 18.54 14.36 2.85
N ALA A 263 18.87 13.30 2.12
CA ALA A 263 18.09 12.77 1.01
C ALA A 263 17.75 11.30 1.27
N TRP A 264 16.60 10.83 0.78
CA TRP A 264 16.20 9.43 0.85
C TRP A 264 15.44 8.95 -0.39
N SER A 265 15.47 7.63 -0.58
CA SER A 265 14.70 6.94 -1.60
C SER A 265 14.20 5.59 -1.07
N HIS A 266 13.31 4.99 -1.85
CA HIS A 266 12.71 3.70 -1.57
C HIS A 266 12.99 2.72 -2.72
N THR A 267 13.11 1.45 -2.36
CA THR A 267 13.11 0.34 -3.32
C THR A 267 12.19 -0.76 -2.82
N VAL A 268 11.64 -1.58 -3.71
CA VAL A 268 10.74 -2.69 -3.32
C VAL A 268 11.44 -3.61 -2.32
N ASP A 269 10.72 -4.00 -1.28
CA ASP A 269 11.13 -4.94 -0.23
C ASP A 269 10.84 -6.39 -0.65
N THR A 270 11.82 -7.29 -0.51
CA THR A 270 11.64 -8.74 -0.75
C THR A 270 10.99 -9.46 0.42
N SER A 271 10.87 -8.79 1.57
CA SER A 271 10.20 -9.32 2.75
C SER A 271 8.74 -9.68 2.45
N LYS A 272 8.23 -10.67 3.18
CA LYS A 272 6.84 -11.10 3.04
C LYS A 272 5.96 -10.25 3.95
N HIS A 273 5.06 -9.45 3.39
CA HIS A 273 4.12 -8.62 4.18
C HIS A 273 2.81 -9.31 4.54
N PHE A 274 2.68 -10.59 4.17
CA PHE A 274 1.53 -11.42 4.45
C PHE A 274 1.97 -12.87 4.70
N THR A 275 1.08 -13.64 5.32
CA THR A 275 1.14 -15.10 5.32
C THR A 275 -0.20 -15.67 4.92
N LEU A 276 -0.20 -16.82 4.29
CA LEU A 276 -1.38 -17.65 4.14
C LEU A 276 -1.51 -18.57 5.36
N HIS A 277 -2.74 -18.92 5.70
CA HIS A 277 -3.07 -19.89 6.74
C HIS A 277 -3.91 -21.00 6.11
N ARG A 278 -3.38 -22.22 6.08
CA ARG A 278 -4.14 -23.41 5.66
C ARG A 278 -5.12 -23.76 6.77
N LEU A 279 -6.39 -23.59 6.50
CA LEU A 279 -7.48 -23.92 7.39
C LEU A 279 -7.85 -25.38 7.20
N GLN A 280 -7.83 -26.18 8.26
CA GLN A 280 -8.49 -27.48 8.24
C GLN A 280 -9.99 -27.26 8.43
N LEU A 281 -10.81 -27.68 7.47
CA LEU A 281 -12.25 -27.47 7.52
C LEU A 281 -12.93 -28.44 8.48
N ASP A 282 -14.08 -28.03 9.00
CA ASP A 282 -14.98 -28.94 9.72
C ASP A 282 -15.54 -29.96 8.71
N PRO A 283 -15.37 -31.28 8.93
CA PRO A 283 -15.88 -32.30 8.02
C PRO A 283 -17.40 -32.23 7.78
N LYS A 284 -18.14 -31.51 8.62
CA LYS A 284 -19.59 -31.33 8.52
C LYS A 284 -20.00 -30.02 7.85
N ASP A 285 -19.10 -29.05 7.71
CA ASP A 285 -19.39 -27.71 7.18
C ASP A 285 -18.13 -27.04 6.62
N SER A 286 -18.01 -26.96 5.30
CA SER A 286 -16.88 -26.37 4.60
C SER A 286 -16.78 -24.84 4.74
N THR A 287 -17.73 -24.19 5.44
CA THR A 287 -17.66 -22.78 5.85
C THR A 287 -17.22 -22.59 7.29
N ARG A 288 -16.76 -23.67 7.94
CA ARG A 288 -16.16 -23.67 9.27
C ARG A 288 -14.77 -24.29 9.22
N TYR A 289 -13.90 -23.87 10.12
CA TYR A 289 -12.55 -24.41 10.25
C TYR A 289 -12.24 -24.78 11.69
N LEU A 290 -11.36 -25.75 11.87
CA LEU A 290 -10.88 -26.20 13.17
C LEU A 290 -9.74 -25.30 13.63
N LEU A 291 -9.77 -24.87 14.88
CA LEU A 291 -8.66 -24.24 15.59
C LEU A 291 -8.51 -24.93 16.95
N ASP A 292 -7.41 -25.66 17.11
CA ASP A 292 -7.12 -26.55 18.25
C ASP A 292 -8.29 -27.50 18.53
N GLY A 293 -8.83 -28.11 17.47
CA GLY A 293 -9.97 -29.02 17.51
C GLY A 293 -11.34 -28.36 17.67
N LYS A 294 -11.42 -27.04 17.89
CA LYS A 294 -12.71 -26.32 17.98
C LYS A 294 -13.15 -25.84 16.61
N SER A 295 -14.38 -26.18 16.24
CA SER A 295 -15.00 -25.72 14.99
C SER A 295 -15.46 -24.26 15.09
N ILE A 296 -14.86 -23.37 14.30
CA ILE A 296 -15.12 -21.94 14.24
C ILE A 296 -15.75 -21.60 12.89
N ALA A 297 -16.86 -20.85 12.92
CA ALA A 297 -17.47 -20.32 11.70
C ALA A 297 -16.57 -19.27 11.05
N MET A 298 -16.45 -19.33 9.73
CA MET A 298 -15.94 -18.18 8.97
C MET A 298 -16.95 -17.03 9.06
N ALA A 299 -16.45 -15.81 9.21
CA ALA A 299 -17.26 -14.61 9.06
C ALA A 299 -17.72 -14.48 7.60
N LYS A 300 -18.95 -14.00 7.41
CA LYS A 300 -19.54 -13.75 6.09
C LYS A 300 -19.82 -12.26 5.97
N GLN A 301 -19.26 -11.63 4.94
CA GLN A 301 -19.55 -10.25 4.59
C GLN A 301 -20.22 -10.22 3.23
N GLN A 302 -21.42 -9.66 3.15
CA GLN A 302 -22.06 -9.42 1.86
C GLN A 302 -21.51 -8.11 1.29
N VAL A 303 -20.86 -8.24 0.13
CA VAL A 303 -20.36 -7.13 -0.67
C VAL A 303 -21.25 -7.01 -1.91
N SER A 304 -21.58 -5.78 -2.30
CA SER A 304 -22.38 -5.51 -3.49
C SER A 304 -21.59 -4.64 -4.46
N VAL A 305 -21.57 -5.02 -5.73
CA VAL A 305 -20.95 -4.24 -6.80
C VAL A 305 -22.01 -3.82 -7.81
N GLU A 306 -22.00 -2.57 -8.23
CA GLU A 306 -22.84 -2.08 -9.32
C GLU A 306 -22.15 -2.34 -10.66
N VAL A 307 -22.84 -3.02 -11.56
CA VAL A 307 -22.28 -3.48 -12.84
C VAL A 307 -23.09 -2.90 -13.99
N ARG A 308 -22.42 -2.19 -14.90
CA ARG A 308 -23.04 -1.70 -16.13
C ARG A 308 -23.28 -2.83 -17.12
N GLN A 309 -24.54 -2.97 -17.52
CA GLN A 309 -24.99 -3.97 -18.48
C GLN A 309 -24.79 -3.47 -19.93
N PRO A 310 -24.79 -4.37 -20.94
CA PRO A 310 -24.66 -3.99 -22.34
C PRO A 310 -25.74 -3.00 -22.83
N ASP A 311 -26.93 -3.03 -22.22
CA ASP A 311 -28.04 -2.11 -22.52
C ASP A 311 -27.91 -0.73 -21.84
N GLY A 312 -26.82 -0.52 -21.08
CA GLY A 312 -26.53 0.73 -20.37
C GLY A 312 -27.14 0.83 -18.97
N THR A 313 -27.97 -0.13 -18.54
CA THR A 313 -28.54 -0.16 -17.18
C THR A 313 -27.51 -0.61 -16.14
N LEU A 314 -27.78 -0.34 -14.86
CA LEU A 314 -26.97 -0.80 -13.73
C LEU A 314 -27.65 -1.95 -13.00
N LYS A 315 -26.87 -2.98 -12.69
CA LYS A 315 -27.31 -4.13 -11.90
C LYS A 315 -26.43 -4.29 -10.67
N VAL A 316 -27.04 -4.41 -9.50
CA VAL A 316 -26.32 -4.76 -8.26
C VAL A 316 -26.06 -6.26 -8.23
N VAL A 317 -24.80 -6.64 -8.08
CA VAL A 317 -24.35 -8.03 -7.99
C VAL A 317 -23.83 -8.28 -6.56
N PRO A 318 -24.61 -8.97 -5.70
CA PRO A 318 -24.15 -9.34 -4.37
C PRO A 318 -23.18 -10.52 -4.43
N ARG A 319 -22.17 -10.50 -3.56
CA ARG A 319 -21.20 -11.56 -3.33
C ARG A 319 -20.95 -11.72 -1.83
N ILE A 320 -20.90 -12.97 -1.38
CA ILE A 320 -20.48 -13.27 0.00
C ILE A 320 -18.98 -13.49 -0.01
N ILE A 321 -18.28 -12.68 0.76
CA ILE A 321 -16.87 -12.83 1.07
C ILE A 321 -16.74 -13.56 2.41
N TYR A 322 -15.95 -14.62 2.42
CA TYR A 322 -15.67 -15.39 3.63
C TYR A 322 -14.34 -14.94 4.24
N SER A 323 -14.29 -14.85 5.56
CA SER A 323 -13.06 -14.53 6.30
C SER A 323 -12.90 -15.45 7.50
N SER A 324 -11.68 -15.90 7.72
CA SER A 324 -11.29 -16.54 8.98
C SER A 324 -10.86 -15.46 9.99
N LYS A 325 -10.38 -15.87 11.17
CA LYS A 325 -9.73 -14.93 12.10
C LYS A 325 -8.46 -14.28 11.56
N PHE A 326 -7.87 -14.85 10.50
CA PHE A 326 -6.62 -14.41 9.91
C PHE A 326 -6.85 -13.33 8.84
N GLY A 327 -7.97 -13.39 8.13
CA GLY A 327 -8.31 -12.46 7.06
C GLY A 327 -9.22 -13.14 6.03
N PRO A 328 -9.31 -12.60 4.80
CA PRO A 328 -10.20 -13.16 3.79
C PRO A 328 -9.71 -14.55 3.35
N VAL A 329 -10.65 -15.38 2.91
CA VAL A 329 -10.34 -16.63 2.21
C VAL A 329 -9.95 -16.27 0.77
N VAL A 330 -8.88 -16.90 0.28
CA VAL A 330 -8.40 -16.76 -1.09
C VAL A 330 -8.35 -18.14 -1.73
N GLN A 331 -8.68 -18.21 -3.01
CA GLN A 331 -8.69 -19.45 -3.77
C GLN A 331 -7.92 -19.29 -5.07
N TRP A 332 -6.95 -20.16 -5.28
CA TRP A 332 -6.20 -20.24 -6.53
C TRP A 332 -6.22 -21.70 -7.01
N PRO A 333 -7.04 -22.04 -8.01
CA PRO A 333 -7.20 -23.42 -8.47
C PRO A 333 -5.86 -24.11 -8.75
N GLY A 334 -5.68 -25.29 -8.15
CA GLY A 334 -4.45 -26.09 -8.28
C GLY A 334 -3.27 -25.63 -7.42
N LYS A 335 -3.42 -24.54 -6.64
CA LYS A 335 -2.38 -24.02 -5.72
C LYS A 335 -2.90 -23.79 -4.30
N LEU A 336 -4.07 -23.17 -4.17
CA LEU A 336 -4.75 -22.80 -2.93
C LEU A 336 -6.24 -23.18 -3.05
N ASP A 337 -6.52 -24.47 -3.23
CA ASP A 337 -7.89 -24.94 -3.43
C ASP A 337 -8.74 -24.82 -2.16
N TRP A 338 -10.00 -24.43 -2.33
CA TRP A 338 -11.04 -24.59 -1.31
C TRP A 338 -11.84 -25.83 -1.65
N ASP A 339 -11.53 -26.93 -0.96
CA ASP A 339 -12.18 -28.23 -1.12
C ASP A 339 -12.94 -28.61 0.18
N ASP A 340 -13.32 -29.88 0.33
CA ASP A 340 -14.07 -30.37 1.50
C ASP A 340 -13.19 -30.51 2.77
N LYS A 341 -11.86 -30.37 2.65
CA LYS A 341 -10.89 -30.59 3.73
C LYS A 341 -10.12 -29.34 4.11
N PHE A 342 -9.82 -28.49 3.14
CA PHE A 342 -8.94 -27.34 3.31
C PHE A 342 -9.49 -26.08 2.62
N ALA A 343 -9.15 -24.94 3.21
CA ALA A 343 -9.25 -23.62 2.59
C ALA A 343 -8.02 -22.79 2.99
N PHE A 344 -7.81 -21.65 2.34
CA PHE A 344 -6.64 -20.79 2.61
C PHE A 344 -7.08 -19.38 2.93
N SER A 345 -6.61 -18.85 4.05
CA SER A 345 -6.89 -17.48 4.48
C SER A 345 -5.63 -16.63 4.45
N LEU A 346 -5.72 -15.44 3.86
CA LEU A 346 -4.59 -14.52 3.77
C LEU A 346 -4.62 -13.54 4.95
N ARG A 347 -3.51 -13.44 5.67
CA ARG A 347 -3.31 -12.43 6.70
C ARG A 347 -2.26 -11.43 6.24
N ASP A 348 -2.70 -10.20 6.02
CA ASP A 348 -1.86 -9.09 5.57
C ASP A 348 -1.49 -8.20 6.77
N ALA A 349 -0.19 -7.96 6.98
CA ALA A 349 0.31 -7.21 8.12
C ALA A 349 0.01 -5.71 8.01
N ASN A 350 -0.21 -5.20 6.80
CA ASN A 350 -0.50 -3.80 6.53
C ASN A 350 -1.98 -3.43 6.68
N LEU A 351 -2.91 -4.39 6.82
CA LEU A 351 -4.34 -4.09 7.02
C LEU A 351 -4.61 -3.24 8.27
N LYS A 352 -3.73 -3.31 9.27
CA LYS A 352 -3.79 -2.53 10.52
C LYS A 352 -2.72 -1.43 10.60
N ASN A 353 -2.01 -1.17 9.51
CA ASN A 353 -1.00 -0.12 9.46
C ASN A 353 -1.65 1.24 9.16
N ASP A 354 -2.06 1.95 10.21
CA ASP A 354 -2.61 3.30 10.17
C ASP A 354 -1.53 4.40 10.27
N ARG A 355 -0.25 4.01 10.24
CA ARG A 355 0.90 4.87 10.60
C ARG A 355 1.66 5.41 9.39
N VAL A 356 1.36 4.94 8.18
CA VAL A 356 2.15 5.22 6.97
C VAL A 356 2.25 6.72 6.62
N LEU A 357 1.15 7.48 6.77
CA LEU A 357 1.17 8.92 6.50
C LEU A 357 1.97 9.68 7.57
N GLN A 358 1.81 9.30 8.83
CA GLN A 358 2.61 9.84 9.93
C GLN A 358 4.10 9.55 9.74
N GLN A 359 4.44 8.35 9.25
CA GLN A 359 5.81 7.92 9.00
C GLN A 359 6.49 8.82 7.97
N TRP A 360 5.88 9.01 6.80
CA TRP A 360 6.48 9.88 5.77
C TRP A 360 6.51 11.35 6.19
N TYR A 361 5.46 11.85 6.86
CA TYR A 361 5.50 13.23 7.38
C TYR A 361 6.62 13.43 8.41
N ALA A 362 6.94 12.42 9.23
CA ALA A 362 8.08 12.48 10.15
C ALA A 362 9.44 12.45 9.41
N MET A 363 9.53 11.68 8.31
CA MET A 363 10.71 11.64 7.44
C MET A 363 10.94 12.97 6.73
N ASP A 364 9.90 13.57 6.16
CA ASP A 364 9.94 14.86 5.47
C ASP A 364 10.51 15.99 6.38
N LYS A 365 10.19 15.92 7.66
CA LYS A 365 10.60 16.89 8.70
C LYS A 365 11.94 16.58 9.37
N ALA A 366 12.55 15.44 9.10
CA ALA A 366 13.74 15.03 9.83
C ALA A 366 14.90 16.02 9.59
N ASP A 367 15.49 16.50 10.69
CA ASP A 367 16.60 17.48 10.68
C ASP A 367 17.99 16.82 10.68
N SER A 368 18.03 15.50 10.72
CA SER A 368 19.22 14.69 10.80
C SER A 368 18.93 13.25 10.39
N LEU A 369 19.95 12.54 9.91
CA LEU A 369 19.83 11.11 9.59
C LEU A 369 19.41 10.28 10.81
N LYS A 370 19.85 10.70 12.01
CA LYS A 370 19.48 10.05 13.27
C LYS A 370 18.00 10.26 13.58
N ALA A 371 17.47 11.49 13.50
CA ALA A 371 16.04 11.74 13.70
C ALA A 371 15.19 10.99 12.67
N PHE A 372 15.66 10.91 11.42
CA PHE A 372 15.03 10.12 10.36
C PHE A 372 14.97 8.63 10.74
N GLN A 373 16.10 8.02 11.08
CA GLN A 373 16.20 6.62 11.51
C GLN A 373 15.34 6.33 12.75
N ASP A 374 15.38 7.20 13.75
CA ASP A 374 14.61 7.06 14.99
C ASP A 374 13.10 7.14 14.72
N SER A 375 12.68 7.98 13.77
CA SER A 375 11.28 8.03 13.35
C SER A 375 10.79 6.71 12.75
N VAL A 376 11.62 6.06 11.93
CA VAL A 376 11.31 4.76 11.30
C VAL A 376 11.24 3.65 12.34
N HIS A 377 12.15 3.65 13.32
CA HIS A 377 12.10 2.70 14.43
C HIS A 377 10.85 2.85 15.31
N ARG A 378 10.49 4.09 15.65
CA ARG A 378 9.40 4.40 16.59
C ARG A 378 8.02 4.22 15.97
N ILE A 379 7.83 4.67 14.73
CA ILE A 379 6.53 4.66 14.06
C ILE A 379 6.31 3.33 13.35
N GLN A 380 7.35 2.80 12.69
CA GLN A 380 7.28 1.53 11.94
C GLN A 380 6.05 1.48 11.01
N GLY A 381 5.93 2.53 10.18
CA GLY A 381 4.81 2.71 9.26
C GLY A 381 5.12 2.36 7.80
N ILE A 382 6.38 2.08 7.46
CA ILE A 382 6.80 1.75 6.08
C ILE A 382 6.22 0.39 5.68
N PRO A 383 5.40 0.31 4.63
CA PRO A 383 4.55 -0.87 4.45
C PRO A 383 5.25 -2.02 3.72
N TRP A 384 6.03 -1.72 2.67
CA TRP A 384 6.60 -2.74 1.76
C TRP A 384 7.82 -2.27 0.95
N VAL A 385 8.54 -1.27 1.46
CA VAL A 385 9.74 -0.74 0.79
C VAL A 385 10.92 -0.68 1.73
N ASN A 386 12.11 -0.90 1.17
CA ASN A 386 13.37 -0.52 1.76
C ASN A 386 13.54 1.00 1.78
N THR A 387 14.37 1.50 2.66
CA THR A 387 14.71 2.93 2.75
C THR A 387 16.22 3.11 2.68
N LEU A 388 16.68 3.91 1.73
CA LEU A 388 18.07 4.34 1.64
C LEU A 388 18.13 5.85 1.88
N ALA A 389 19.07 6.30 2.69
CA ALA A 389 19.23 7.72 2.98
C ALA A 389 20.71 8.10 3.11
N VAL A 390 21.01 9.38 2.92
CA VAL A 390 22.34 9.94 3.16
C VAL A 390 22.21 11.38 3.65
N ASP A 391 23.04 11.76 4.62
CA ASP A 391 23.10 13.14 5.09
C ASP A 391 24.17 14.00 4.41
N ALA A 392 24.10 15.30 4.65
CA ALA A 392 25.09 16.26 4.15
C ALA A 392 26.53 15.99 4.63
N LYS A 393 26.72 15.20 5.70
CA LYS A 393 28.03 14.79 6.26
C LYS A 393 28.54 13.47 5.67
N GLY A 394 27.81 12.89 4.72
CA GLY A 394 28.20 11.66 4.03
C GLY A 394 28.10 10.42 4.90
N GLN A 395 27.16 10.36 5.83
CA GLN A 395 26.74 9.11 6.46
C GLN A 395 25.59 8.51 5.63
N ALA A 396 25.80 7.29 5.12
CA ALA A 396 24.83 6.54 4.33
C ALA A 396 24.10 5.52 5.22
N LEU A 397 22.80 5.36 5.01
CA LEU A 397 21.91 4.51 5.78
C LEU A 397 21.08 3.62 4.85
N TYR A 398 21.03 2.34 5.15
CA TYR A 398 20.05 1.40 4.63
C TYR A 398 19.17 0.90 5.77
N MET A 399 17.86 0.81 5.54
CA MET A 399 16.89 0.21 6.44
C MET A 399 15.89 -0.64 5.65
N ASN A 400 15.85 -1.94 5.99
CA ASN A 400 14.74 -2.82 5.67
C ASN A 400 13.80 -2.92 6.87
N ILE A 401 13.36 -1.77 7.39
CA ILE A 401 12.45 -1.69 8.53
C ILE A 401 11.05 -1.40 8.00
N SER A 402 10.27 -2.47 7.83
CA SER A 402 8.92 -2.43 7.27
C SER A 402 7.94 -3.23 8.13
N VAL A 403 6.68 -3.29 7.71
CA VAL A 403 5.62 -4.03 8.41
C VAL A 403 5.66 -5.49 7.96
N VAL A 404 6.40 -6.33 8.69
CA VAL A 404 6.62 -7.75 8.38
C VAL A 404 6.03 -8.66 9.46
N PRO A 405 5.25 -9.71 9.13
CA PRO A 405 4.76 -10.71 10.08
C PRO A 405 5.86 -11.31 10.96
N ASN A 406 5.63 -11.36 12.28
CA ASN A 406 6.57 -11.95 13.24
C ASN A 406 6.47 -13.47 13.25
N VAL A 407 7.20 -14.10 12.33
CA VAL A 407 7.33 -15.56 12.22
C VAL A 407 8.80 -15.89 12.02
N ASP A 408 9.44 -16.51 13.01
CA ASP A 408 10.86 -16.85 12.96
C ASP A 408 11.11 -18.19 12.23
N ALA A 409 12.38 -18.49 11.95
CA ALA A 409 12.77 -19.70 11.24
C ALA A 409 12.30 -20.99 11.96
N VAL A 410 12.31 -20.99 13.30
CA VAL A 410 11.88 -22.15 14.11
C VAL A 410 10.39 -22.38 13.95
N LYS A 411 9.58 -21.32 14.00
CA LYS A 411 8.15 -21.37 13.80
C LYS A 411 7.83 -21.79 12.37
N LEU A 412 8.48 -21.21 11.36
CA LEU A 412 8.30 -21.63 9.96
C LEU A 412 8.56 -23.13 9.80
N ALA A 413 9.68 -23.65 10.30
CA ALA A 413 9.99 -25.07 10.20
C ALA A 413 8.92 -25.97 10.88
N LYS A 414 8.31 -25.50 11.96
CA LYS A 414 7.28 -26.25 12.72
C LYS A 414 5.86 -26.11 12.16
N CYS A 415 5.56 -25.00 11.50
CA CYS A 415 4.19 -24.60 11.17
C CYS A 415 3.92 -24.46 9.68
N SER A 416 4.94 -24.42 8.83
CA SER A 416 4.74 -24.27 7.39
C SER A 416 4.37 -25.58 6.71
N ASP A 417 3.54 -25.49 5.65
CA ASP A 417 3.26 -26.63 4.77
C ASP A 417 4.45 -26.87 3.82
N PRO A 418 5.18 -27.98 3.94
CA PRO A 418 6.36 -28.23 3.10
C PRO A 418 6.02 -28.44 1.62
N ARG A 419 4.74 -28.65 1.26
CA ARG A 419 4.30 -28.98 -0.10
C ARG A 419 4.16 -27.77 -1.03
N ILE A 420 4.01 -26.56 -0.48
CA ILE A 420 3.71 -25.34 -1.26
C ILE A 420 5.00 -24.63 -1.73
N GLY A 421 6.16 -25.10 -1.26
CA GLY A 421 7.46 -24.49 -1.56
C GLY A 421 7.67 -23.19 -0.78
N THR A 422 8.79 -22.51 -1.05
CA THR A 422 9.20 -21.28 -0.34
C THR A 422 8.61 -19.99 -0.91
N GLU A 423 7.96 -20.05 -2.08
CA GLU A 423 7.40 -18.85 -2.75
C GLU A 423 6.24 -18.22 -1.97
N LEU A 424 5.39 -19.06 -1.36
CA LEU A 424 4.26 -18.66 -0.53
C LEU A 424 4.45 -19.18 0.90
N ILE A 425 4.44 -18.28 1.88
CA ILE A 425 4.47 -18.67 3.29
C ILE A 425 3.08 -19.12 3.71
N VAL A 426 2.88 -20.44 3.85
CA VAL A 426 1.61 -21.03 4.29
C VAL A 426 1.80 -21.68 5.66
N LEU A 427 1.17 -21.10 6.69
CA LEU A 427 1.18 -21.58 8.06
C LEU A 427 -0.03 -22.50 8.34
N ASP A 428 0.11 -23.43 9.28
CA ASP A 428 -1.00 -24.23 9.77
C ASP A 428 -2.00 -23.37 10.56
N GLY A 429 -3.13 -23.05 9.93
CA GLY A 429 -4.20 -22.24 10.54
C GLY A 429 -5.04 -23.00 11.56
N SER A 430 -4.83 -24.32 11.73
CA SER A 430 -5.56 -25.13 12.70
C SER A 430 -4.95 -25.13 14.10
N ARG A 431 -3.76 -24.54 14.26
CA ARG A 431 -2.94 -24.60 15.48
C ARG A 431 -2.59 -23.20 15.96
N ARG A 432 -3.03 -22.81 17.16
CA ARG A 432 -2.82 -21.43 17.65
C ARG A 432 -1.35 -21.05 17.80
N GLU A 433 -0.48 -22.00 18.08
CA GLU A 433 0.96 -21.79 18.22
C GLU A 433 1.62 -21.40 16.90
N CYS A 434 0.95 -21.63 15.77
CA CYS A 434 1.37 -21.22 14.44
C CYS A 434 0.90 -19.81 14.05
N ASN A 435 0.25 -19.09 14.96
CA ASN A 435 -0.04 -17.66 14.77
C ASN A 435 1.25 -16.83 14.84
N TRP A 436 1.20 -15.64 14.25
CA TRP A 436 2.27 -14.64 14.39
C TRP A 436 2.53 -14.30 15.85
N ASP A 437 3.80 -14.19 16.21
CA ASP A 437 4.19 -13.85 17.56
C ASP A 437 3.94 -12.37 17.86
N VAL A 438 3.53 -12.08 19.09
CA VAL A 438 3.33 -10.71 19.55
C VAL A 438 4.53 -10.33 20.40
N SER A 439 5.21 -9.25 20.00
CA SER A 439 6.27 -8.64 20.81
C SER A 439 5.77 -7.30 21.36
N PRO A 440 6.00 -6.98 22.65
CA PRO A 440 5.72 -5.66 23.20
C PRO A 440 6.62 -4.55 22.63
N GLU A 441 7.72 -4.92 21.96
CA GLU A 441 8.66 -3.98 21.32
C GLU A 441 8.25 -3.60 19.88
N ALA A 442 7.23 -4.24 19.32
CA ALA A 442 6.72 -3.94 17.99
C ALA A 442 5.65 -2.85 18.04
N ALA A 443 5.63 -1.96 17.03
CA ALA A 443 4.61 -0.90 16.93
C ALA A 443 3.18 -1.45 16.70
N GLN A 444 3.06 -2.72 16.30
CA GLN A 444 1.81 -3.39 16.02
C GLN A 444 1.88 -4.86 16.46
N ALA A 445 0.78 -5.39 17.00
CA ALA A 445 0.73 -6.80 17.36
C ALA A 445 0.90 -7.70 16.13
N GLY A 446 1.80 -8.68 16.24
CA GLY A 446 2.03 -9.69 15.20
C GLY A 446 3.08 -9.31 14.15
N ILE A 447 3.79 -8.18 14.29
CA ILE A 447 4.90 -7.80 13.38
C ILE A 447 6.24 -7.83 14.11
N TYR A 448 7.33 -7.95 13.37
CA TYR A 448 8.67 -7.91 13.94
C TYR A 448 8.94 -6.55 14.59
N PRO A 449 9.55 -6.49 15.79
CA PRO A 449 10.13 -5.25 16.32
C PRO A 449 11.11 -4.64 15.31
N SER A 450 11.10 -3.31 15.19
CA SER A 450 11.98 -2.60 14.26
C SER A 450 13.48 -2.84 14.55
N SER A 451 13.84 -3.11 15.80
CA SER A 451 15.21 -3.46 16.23
C SER A 451 15.71 -4.82 15.72
N ARG A 452 14.81 -5.70 15.28
CA ARG A 452 15.13 -7.05 14.77
C ARG A 452 15.06 -7.13 13.24
N GLN A 453 15.05 -5.99 12.57
CA GLN A 453 15.03 -5.88 11.11
C GLN A 453 16.34 -5.30 10.57
N PRO A 454 16.71 -5.59 9.30
CA PRO A 454 18.01 -5.26 8.75
C PRO A 454 18.20 -3.76 8.61
N GLN A 455 19.37 -3.29 9.02
CA GLN A 455 19.80 -1.91 8.82
C GLN A 455 21.31 -1.84 8.80
N LEU A 456 21.85 -0.84 8.10
CA LEU A 456 23.29 -0.65 7.99
C LEU A 456 23.62 0.84 7.84
N LEU A 457 24.57 1.30 8.66
CA LEU A 457 25.19 2.62 8.52
C LEU A 457 26.60 2.46 7.92
N ARG A 458 26.92 3.28 6.93
CA ARG A 458 28.17 3.26 6.18
C ARG A 458 28.68 4.66 5.87
N THR A 459 29.96 4.75 5.56
CA THR A 459 30.63 6.00 5.20
C THR A 459 31.22 5.92 3.80
N ASP A 460 31.31 4.71 3.24
CA ASP A 460 31.56 4.39 1.83
C ASP A 460 30.25 4.44 1.02
N PHE A 461 29.42 3.39 1.04
CA PHE A 461 28.12 3.40 0.35
C PHE A 461 27.16 2.34 0.89
N VAL A 462 25.88 2.49 0.56
CA VAL A 462 24.91 1.40 0.51
C VAL A 462 24.16 1.45 -0.83
N GLN A 463 23.77 0.30 -1.35
CA GLN A 463 23.00 0.18 -2.57
C GLN A 463 21.87 -0.84 -2.41
N HIS A 464 20.80 -0.70 -3.18
CA HIS A 464 19.78 -1.74 -3.27
C HIS A 464 19.09 -1.74 -4.64
N SER A 465 18.92 -2.95 -5.19
CA SER A 465 18.31 -3.22 -6.51
C SER A 465 17.31 -4.39 -6.45
N ASN A 466 16.45 -4.39 -5.43
CA ASN A 466 15.37 -5.39 -5.21
C ASN A 466 15.83 -6.81 -4.87
N ASP A 467 17.12 -7.02 -4.62
CA ASP A 467 17.62 -8.21 -3.94
C ASP A 467 17.28 -8.20 -2.44
N SER A 468 17.73 -9.22 -1.72
CA SER A 468 17.70 -9.19 -0.25
C SER A 468 18.67 -8.15 0.33
N ALA A 469 18.50 -7.84 1.61
CA ALA A 469 19.34 -6.97 2.41
C ALA A 469 20.80 -7.45 2.51
N TRP A 470 21.07 -8.71 2.13
CA TRP A 470 22.36 -9.37 2.31
C TRP A 470 23.53 -8.57 1.72
N MET A 471 23.39 -8.03 0.52
CA MET A 471 24.49 -7.41 -0.25
C MET A 471 24.34 -5.91 -0.45
N VAL A 472 23.65 -5.23 0.47
CA VAL A 472 23.54 -3.76 0.45
C VAL A 472 24.89 -3.06 0.51
N ASN A 473 25.86 -3.69 1.16
CA ASN A 473 27.28 -3.39 1.05
C ASN A 473 28.09 -4.71 1.18
N PRO A 474 28.83 -5.14 0.14
CA PRO A 474 29.56 -6.41 0.18
C PRO A 474 30.65 -6.51 1.27
N ALA A 475 31.14 -5.38 1.79
CA ALA A 475 32.10 -5.33 2.88
C ALA A 475 31.45 -5.44 4.28
N ALA A 476 30.12 -5.38 4.38
CA ALA A 476 29.38 -5.69 5.60
C ALA A 476 28.04 -6.38 5.29
N PRO A 477 28.07 -7.66 4.87
CA PRO A 477 26.85 -8.38 4.52
C PRO A 477 25.92 -8.55 5.73
N LEU A 478 24.62 -8.30 5.54
CA LEU A 478 23.58 -8.48 6.56
C LEU A 478 23.10 -9.94 6.55
N LYS A 479 23.09 -10.62 7.71
CA LYS A 479 22.78 -12.05 7.82
C LYS A 479 21.92 -12.32 9.06
N ASP A 480 21.46 -13.56 9.18
CA ASP A 480 20.78 -14.11 10.37
C ASP A 480 19.42 -13.47 10.69
N PHE A 481 18.73 -12.96 9.65
CA PHE A 481 17.34 -12.52 9.74
C PHE A 481 16.36 -13.67 9.45
N SER A 482 15.09 -13.48 9.81
CA SER A 482 14.04 -14.45 9.48
C SER A 482 13.93 -14.66 7.97
N PRO A 483 13.59 -15.86 7.46
CA PRO A 483 13.27 -16.07 6.06
C PRO A 483 12.09 -15.23 5.52
N LEU A 484 11.32 -14.58 6.39
CA LEU A 484 10.29 -13.60 6.00
C LEU A 484 10.84 -12.20 5.77
N ILE A 485 12.04 -11.92 6.27
CA ILE A 485 12.73 -10.64 6.22
C ILE A 485 13.86 -10.77 5.20
N SER A 486 13.65 -10.09 4.08
CA SER A 486 14.58 -9.84 2.98
C SER A 486 15.29 -11.03 2.34
#